data_AF-A0A821WVT6-F1
#
_entry.id   AF-A0A821WVT6-F1
#
_cell.length_a   1.000
_cell.length_b   1.000
_cell.length_c   1.000
_cell.angle_alpha   90.00
_cell.angle_beta   90.00
_cell.angle_gamma   90.00
#
_symmetry.space_group_name_H-M   'P 1'
#
loop_
_entity.id
_entity.type
_entity.pdbx_description
1 polymer ?
#
loop_
_entity_poly.entity_id
_entity_poly.type
_entity_poly.pdbx_seq_one_letter_code
_entity_poly.pdbx_strand_id
1 'polypeptide(L)'
;MQGLVSDKTFHLKWNNHLQNLSQLFTTIYSSSALADVTLSCRDGTLKAHKLVLSACSPYFEQIFKDNPCQHPTVILKGIPFSEINLLVEFMYKGSVDVQELDLQSLMHTASELEIRGLAYEARDNAAQLLNVNLEYPAYTQTTTTSTVTTSQSFQQNRTDVERLKQVSLCHV
;
A
#
# COMPACT_ATOMS: atom_id res chain seq x y z
N MET A 1 -36.52 0.09 45.64
CA MET A 1 -36.35 1.06 44.53
C MET A 1 -35.03 0.74 43.83
N GLN A 2 -35.06 -0.03 42.75
CA GLN A 2 -33.89 -0.21 41.88
C GLN A 2 -33.92 0.92 40.85
N GLY A 3 -32.95 1.83 40.95
CA GLY A 3 -32.76 2.89 39.97
C GLY A 3 -32.26 2.27 38.67
N LEU A 4 -33.01 2.46 37.60
CA LEU A 4 -32.57 2.17 36.23
C LEU A 4 -31.32 3.01 35.93
N VAL A 5 -30.17 2.35 35.86
CA VAL A 5 -28.94 2.97 35.34
C VAL A 5 -29.20 3.26 33.87
N SER A 6 -29.17 4.53 33.50
CA SER A 6 -29.36 4.96 32.13
C SER A 6 -28.06 4.70 31.36
N ASP A 7 -28.01 3.62 30.58
CA ASP A 7 -26.91 3.33 29.65
C ASP A 7 -26.99 4.28 28.44
N LYS A 8 -26.58 5.53 28.65
CA LYS A 8 -26.45 6.52 27.57
C LYS A 8 -25.11 6.35 26.89
N THR A 9 -25.13 6.07 25.59
CA THR A 9 -23.95 6.07 24.73
C THR A 9 -23.86 7.37 23.95
N PHE A 10 -22.66 7.94 23.85
CA PHE A 10 -22.38 9.13 23.04
C PHE A 10 -21.53 8.76 21.82
N HIS A 11 -21.93 9.25 20.64
CA HIS A 11 -21.15 9.11 19.41
C HIS A 11 -20.40 10.41 19.13
N LEU A 12 -19.07 10.37 19.19
CA LEU A 12 -18.20 11.49 18.86
C LEU A 12 -17.68 11.33 17.44
N LYS A 13 -17.86 12.37 16.62
CA LYS A 13 -17.34 12.42 15.25
C LYS A 13 -16.30 13.53 15.15
N TRP A 14 -15.11 13.20 14.66
CA TRP A 14 -14.15 14.21 14.27
C TRP A 14 -14.49 14.72 12.85
N ASN A 15 -15.02 15.93 12.78
CA ASN A 15 -15.29 16.60 11.51
C ASN A 15 -13.99 16.79 10.72
N ASN A 16 -14.03 16.47 9.43
CA ASN A 16 -12.89 16.56 8.51
C ASN A 16 -11.70 15.64 8.86
N HIS A 17 -11.91 14.58 9.64
CA HIS A 17 -10.85 13.64 10.02
C HIS A 17 -9.99 13.15 8.84
N LEU A 18 -10.63 12.67 7.76
CA LEU A 18 -9.91 12.16 6.59
C LEU A 18 -9.12 13.26 5.84
N GLN A 19 -9.66 14.48 5.77
CA GLN A 19 -8.97 15.61 5.15
C GLN A 19 -7.74 16.01 5.97
N ASN A 20 -7.88 16.07 7.30
CA ASN A 20 -6.76 16.34 8.20
C ASN A 20 -5.69 15.24 8.10
N LEU A 21 -6.10 13.97 8.01
CA LEU A 21 -5.18 12.85 7.87
C LEU A 21 -4.43 12.88 6.53
N SER A 22 -5.09 13.23 5.44
CA SER A 22 -4.46 13.42 4.11
C SER A 22 -3.43 14.55 4.13
N GLN A 23 -3.75 15.70 4.73
CA GLN A 23 -2.81 16.81 4.89
C GLN A 23 -1.61 16.44 5.77
N LEU A 24 -1.83 15.64 6.82
CA LEU A 24 -0.76 15.11 7.65
C LEU A 24 0.16 14.19 6.84
N PHE A 25 -0.41 13.27 6.05
CA PHE A 25 0.37 12.39 5.18
C PHE A 25 1.21 13.17 4.16
N THR A 26 0.66 14.22 3.57
CA THR A 26 1.42 15.13 2.69
C THR A 26 2.58 15.79 3.44
N THR A 27 2.36 16.22 4.69
CA THR A 27 3.40 16.87 5.51
C THR A 27 4.54 15.92 5.90
N ILE A 28 4.22 14.68 6.30
CA ILE A 28 5.26 13.69 6.63
C ILE A 28 6.03 13.23 5.39
N TYR A 29 5.38 13.21 4.21
CA TYR A 29 6.05 12.97 2.94
C TYR A 29 7.10 14.04 2.66
N SER A 30 6.71 15.32 2.70
CA SER A 30 7.62 16.44 2.42
C SER A 30 8.78 16.55 3.41
N SER A 31 8.56 16.21 4.69
CA SER A 31 9.60 16.27 5.72
C SER A 31 10.42 14.99 5.87
N SER A 32 9.99 13.87 5.27
CA SER A 32 10.54 12.53 5.50
C SER A 32 10.59 12.11 6.99
N ALA A 33 9.80 12.76 7.85
CA ALA A 33 9.76 12.46 9.27
C ALA A 33 9.10 11.10 9.50
N LEU A 34 9.68 10.24 10.33
CA LEU A 34 9.22 8.86 10.59
C LEU A 34 9.35 7.90 9.39
N ALA A 35 10.10 8.27 8.35
CA ALA A 35 10.40 7.35 7.27
C ALA A 35 11.18 6.14 7.80
N ASP A 36 10.66 4.95 7.52
CA ASP A 36 11.15 3.67 8.03
C ASP A 36 11.51 2.69 6.91
N VAL A 37 11.63 3.19 5.67
CA VAL A 37 12.10 2.44 4.49
C VAL A 37 12.80 3.37 3.51
N THR A 38 13.75 2.82 2.77
CA THR A 38 14.41 3.49 1.64
C THR A 38 14.19 2.69 0.34
N LEU A 39 13.72 3.36 -0.71
CA LEU A 39 13.64 2.81 -2.06
C LEU A 39 14.88 3.24 -2.84
N SER A 40 15.68 2.28 -3.28
CA SER A 40 16.84 2.52 -4.14
C SER A 40 16.45 2.28 -5.58
N CYS A 41 16.50 3.34 -6.39
CA CYS A 41 16.14 3.32 -7.81
C CYS A 41 17.41 3.37 -8.67
N ARG A 42 17.26 3.44 -10.00
CA ARG A 42 18.40 3.48 -10.93
C ARG A 42 19.38 4.64 -10.65
N ASP A 43 18.85 5.82 -10.39
CA ASP A 43 19.55 7.11 -10.39
C ASP A 43 19.32 7.92 -9.10
N GLY A 44 18.73 7.30 -8.07
CA GLY A 44 18.44 7.98 -6.82
C GLY A 44 17.90 7.06 -5.73
N THR A 45 17.68 7.66 -4.55
CA THR A 45 17.04 6.97 -3.42
C THR A 45 15.92 7.84 -2.86
N LEU A 46 14.85 7.21 -2.40
CA LEU A 46 13.69 7.88 -1.82
C LEU A 46 13.39 7.30 -0.44
N LYS A 47 13.22 8.15 0.57
CA LYS A 47 12.74 7.73 1.89
C LYS A 47 11.21 7.76 1.89
N ALA A 48 10.60 6.73 2.48
CA ALA A 48 9.15 6.59 2.52
C ALA A 48 8.71 5.87 3.81
N HIS A 49 7.42 5.54 3.89
CA HIS A 49 6.84 4.88 5.06
C HIS A 49 6.23 3.54 4.65
N LYS A 50 6.63 2.45 5.33
CA LYS A 50 6.10 1.09 5.07
C LYS A 50 4.59 1.05 5.16
N LEU A 51 4.00 1.79 6.10
CA LEU A 51 2.55 1.85 6.29
C LEU A 51 1.84 2.30 5.01
N VAL A 52 2.29 3.41 4.42
CA VAL A 52 1.67 3.99 3.22
C VAL A 52 1.92 3.11 2.02
N LEU A 53 3.17 2.66 1.82
CA LEU A 53 3.53 1.75 0.73
C LEU A 53 2.71 0.45 0.78
N SER A 54 2.55 -0.17 1.97
CA SER A 54 1.78 -1.41 2.13
C SER A 54 0.28 -1.19 1.87
N ALA A 55 -0.27 -0.07 2.34
CA ALA A 55 -1.68 0.25 2.10
C ALA A 55 -1.98 0.40 0.61
N CYS A 56 -1.03 0.92 -0.16
CA CYS A 56 -1.20 1.23 -1.57
C CYS A 56 -0.65 0.16 -2.53
N SER A 57 0.11 -0.82 -2.06
CA SER A 57 0.76 -1.83 -2.92
C SER A 57 0.89 -3.18 -2.20
N PRO A 58 0.19 -4.23 -2.66
CA PRO A 58 0.37 -5.59 -2.15
C PRO A 58 1.80 -6.09 -2.33
N TYR A 59 2.50 -5.69 -3.39
CA TYR A 59 3.92 -5.97 -3.60
C TYR A 59 4.78 -5.48 -2.42
N PHE A 60 4.66 -4.20 -2.04
CA PHE A 60 5.40 -3.66 -0.90
C PHE A 60 4.95 -4.26 0.43
N GLU A 61 3.63 -4.48 0.60
CA GLU A 61 3.07 -5.16 1.77
C GLU A 61 3.73 -6.54 1.99
N GLN A 62 3.81 -7.35 0.93
CA GLN A 62 4.42 -8.68 0.97
C GLN A 62 5.91 -8.59 1.31
N ILE A 63 6.66 -7.68 0.68
CA ILE A 63 8.09 -7.49 0.95
C ILE A 63 8.36 -7.20 2.42
N PHE A 64 7.60 -6.29 3.04
CA PHE A 64 7.83 -5.90 4.42
C PHE A 64 7.37 -6.95 5.43
N LYS A 65 6.34 -7.73 5.11
CA LYS A 65 5.91 -8.88 5.92
C LYS A 65 6.93 -10.01 5.91
N ASP A 66 7.47 -10.33 4.73
CA ASP A 66 8.43 -11.43 4.58
C ASP A 66 9.83 -11.09 5.11
N ASN A 67 10.16 -9.80 5.16
CA ASN A 67 11.48 -9.31 5.54
C ASN A 67 11.38 -8.28 6.68
N PRO A 68 11.05 -8.71 7.91
CA PRO A 68 10.92 -7.80 9.05
C PRO A 68 12.28 -7.15 9.36
N CYS A 69 12.36 -5.85 9.13
CA CYS A 69 13.54 -5.03 9.37
C CYS A 69 13.11 -3.64 9.85
N GLN A 70 13.93 -3.00 10.70
CA GLN A 70 13.65 -1.64 11.19
C GLN A 70 13.63 -0.64 10.03
N HIS A 71 14.59 -0.70 9.12
CA HIS A 71 14.70 0.22 7.99
C HIS A 71 15.24 -0.48 6.74
N PRO A 72 14.43 -1.28 6.02
CA PRO A 72 14.87 -1.97 4.82
C PRO A 72 15.18 -0.99 3.68
N THR A 73 16.17 -1.35 2.86
CA THR A 73 16.41 -0.72 1.56
C THR A 73 15.88 -1.65 0.47
N VAL A 74 14.81 -1.25 -0.21
CA VAL A 74 14.21 -2.01 -1.33
C VAL A 74 14.85 -1.54 -2.63
N ILE A 75 15.47 -2.46 -3.38
CA ILE A 75 16.17 -2.14 -4.63
C ILE A 75 15.22 -2.36 -5.81
N LEU A 76 14.83 -1.26 -6.45
CA LEU A 76 13.95 -1.20 -7.61
C LEU A 76 14.78 -1.13 -8.89
N LYS A 77 15.26 -2.29 -9.33
CA LYS A 77 16.15 -2.39 -10.50
C LYS A 77 15.43 -1.95 -11.76
N GLY A 78 16.05 -1.04 -12.51
CA GLY A 78 15.55 -0.64 -13.82
C GLY A 78 14.51 0.48 -13.79
N ILE A 79 13.95 0.82 -12.62
CA ILE A 79 12.95 1.88 -12.50
C ILE A 79 13.64 3.23 -12.25
N PRO A 80 13.35 4.27 -13.04
CA PRO A 80 13.91 5.61 -12.83
C PRO A 80 13.35 6.26 -11.57
N PHE A 81 14.15 7.11 -10.91
CA PHE A 81 13.74 7.85 -9.72
C PHE A 81 12.51 8.72 -9.96
N SER A 82 12.40 9.32 -11.15
CA SER A 82 11.25 10.16 -11.53
C SER A 82 9.91 9.43 -11.41
N GLU A 83 9.84 8.19 -11.90
CA GLU A 83 8.62 7.37 -11.83
C GLU A 83 8.31 6.96 -10.39
N ILE A 84 9.31 6.51 -9.62
CA ILE A 84 9.09 6.16 -8.21
C ILE A 84 8.67 7.36 -7.39
N ASN A 85 9.25 8.54 -7.64
CA ASN A 85 8.85 9.76 -6.96
C ASN A 85 7.38 10.11 -7.25
N LEU A 86 6.94 10.06 -8.51
CA LEU A 86 5.54 10.29 -8.89
C LEU A 86 4.59 9.27 -8.27
N LEU A 87 4.95 7.98 -8.31
CA LEU A 87 4.11 6.92 -7.76
C LEU A 87 3.97 7.02 -6.24
N VAL A 88 5.05 7.30 -5.53
CA VAL A 88 5.00 7.50 -4.09
C VAL A 88 4.23 8.78 -3.76
N GLU A 89 4.44 9.87 -4.50
CA GLU A 89 3.65 11.08 -4.34
C GLU A 89 2.14 10.83 -4.53
N PHE A 90 1.76 10.02 -5.52
CA PHE A 90 0.39 9.57 -5.72
C PHE A 90 -0.15 8.82 -4.50
N MET A 91 0.64 7.94 -3.87
CA MET A 91 0.22 7.23 -2.66
C MET A 91 -0.05 8.18 -1.47
N TYR A 92 0.72 9.27 -1.35
CA TYR A 92 0.55 10.24 -0.26
C TYR A 92 -0.55 11.27 -0.51
N LYS A 93 -0.71 11.72 -1.76
CA LYS A 93 -1.61 12.82 -2.12
C LYS A 93 -2.94 12.35 -2.71
N GLY A 94 -2.99 11.13 -3.23
CA GLY A 94 -4.13 10.57 -3.96
C GLY A 94 -4.23 11.01 -5.42
N SER A 95 -3.35 11.91 -5.89
CA SER A 95 -3.32 12.39 -7.27
C SER A 95 -1.95 12.97 -7.63
N VAL A 96 -1.55 12.85 -8.89
CA VAL A 96 -0.34 13.45 -9.47
C VAL A 96 -0.60 13.88 -10.92
N ASP A 97 0.14 14.88 -11.38
CA ASP A 97 0.16 15.30 -12.78
C ASP A 97 1.30 14.56 -13.51
N VAL A 98 1.01 14.04 -14.70
CA VAL A 98 1.95 13.24 -15.50
C VAL A 98 1.91 13.72 -16.94
N GLN A 99 3.07 13.86 -17.57
CA GLN A 99 3.14 14.20 -19.00
C GLN A 99 2.70 13.01 -19.85
N GLU A 100 2.02 13.27 -20.97
CA GLU A 100 1.53 12.23 -21.89
C GLU A 100 2.64 11.25 -22.32
N LEU A 101 3.84 11.77 -22.58
CA LEU A 101 5.01 11.00 -22.99
C LEU A 101 5.55 10.04 -21.91
N ASP A 102 5.31 10.36 -20.63
CA ASP A 102 5.77 9.57 -19.46
C ASP A 102 4.68 8.63 -18.94
N LEU A 103 3.42 8.83 -19.35
CA LEU A 103 2.26 8.13 -18.80
C LEU A 103 2.37 6.61 -18.99
N GLN A 104 2.74 6.15 -20.19
CA GLN A 104 2.78 4.72 -20.49
C GLN A 104 3.83 3.99 -19.63
N SER A 105 5.02 4.56 -19.45
CA SER A 105 6.07 3.95 -18.64
C SER A 105 5.71 3.98 -17.16
N LEU A 106 5.16 5.09 -16.68
CA LEU A 106 4.66 5.21 -15.30
C LEU A 106 3.59 4.15 -14.99
N MET A 107 2.63 3.93 -15.90
CA MET A 107 1.56 2.93 -15.72
C MET A 107 2.10 1.50 -15.77
N HIS A 108 3.13 1.23 -16.59
CA HIS A 108 3.83 -0.05 -16.57
C HIS A 108 4.47 -0.31 -15.21
N THR A 109 5.23 0.64 -14.71
CA THR A 109 5.86 0.61 -13.38
C THR A 109 4.83 0.46 -12.26
N ALA A 110 3.70 1.17 -12.35
CA ALA A 110 2.60 1.05 -11.38
C ALA A 110 2.01 -0.37 -11.35
N SER A 111 1.92 -1.01 -12.51
CA SER A 111 1.47 -2.40 -12.63
C SER A 111 2.48 -3.38 -12.03
N GLU A 112 3.77 -3.23 -12.33
CA GLU A 112 4.84 -4.06 -11.77
C GLU A 112 4.92 -3.99 -10.24
N LEU A 113 4.65 -2.81 -9.68
CA LEU A 113 4.61 -2.57 -8.24
C LEU A 113 3.22 -2.76 -7.63
N GLU A 114 2.26 -3.26 -8.40
CA GLU A 114 0.88 -3.54 -7.98
C GLU A 114 0.20 -2.37 -7.26
N ILE A 115 0.41 -1.13 -7.75
CA ILE A 115 -0.11 0.07 -7.11
C ILE A 115 -1.62 0.14 -7.29
N ARG A 116 -2.32 0.08 -6.17
CA ARG A 116 -3.77 0.21 -6.07
C ARG A 116 -4.24 1.52 -6.71
N GLY A 117 -5.30 1.43 -7.51
CA GLY A 117 -5.86 2.57 -8.25
C GLY A 117 -5.15 2.91 -9.57
N LEU A 118 -3.99 2.29 -9.86
CA LEU A 118 -3.27 2.46 -11.15
C LEU A 118 -3.03 1.12 -11.86
N ALA A 119 -2.69 0.06 -11.12
CA ALA A 119 -2.40 -1.27 -11.67
C ALA A 119 -3.65 -2.01 -12.21
N TYR A 120 -4.86 -1.57 -11.85
CA TYR A 120 -6.11 -2.29 -12.18
C TYR A 120 -6.67 -1.98 -13.57
N GLU A 121 -6.13 -0.99 -14.28
CA GLU A 121 -6.63 -0.62 -15.62
C GLU A 121 -6.00 -1.44 -16.76
N ALA A 122 -4.98 -2.26 -16.47
CA ALA A 122 -4.29 -3.04 -17.52
C ALA A 122 -4.93 -4.42 -17.80
N ARG A 123 -5.80 -4.94 -16.91
CA ARG A 123 -6.36 -6.30 -17.06
C ARG A 123 -7.80 -6.36 -17.57
N ASP A 124 -8.57 -5.26 -17.47
CA ASP A 124 -10.02 -5.27 -17.72
C ASP A 124 -10.53 -4.25 -18.77
N ASN A 125 -9.64 -3.68 -19.59
CA ASN A 125 -10.04 -2.80 -20.72
C ASN A 125 -10.84 -3.50 -21.84
N ALA A 126 -11.19 -4.78 -21.70
CA ALA A 126 -12.15 -5.47 -22.56
C ALA A 126 -13.56 -5.63 -21.94
N ALA A 127 -13.75 -5.41 -20.63
CA ALA A 127 -14.99 -5.78 -19.93
C ALA A 127 -15.74 -4.62 -19.23
N GLN A 128 -15.15 -3.43 -19.08
CA GLN A 128 -15.73 -2.35 -18.25
C GLN A 128 -16.41 -1.18 -18.99
N LEU A 129 -16.88 -1.37 -20.22
CA LEU A 129 -17.87 -0.45 -20.83
C LEU A 129 -19.29 -0.60 -20.23
N LEU A 130 -19.47 -1.33 -19.14
CA LEU A 130 -20.77 -1.53 -18.48
C LEU A 130 -20.64 -1.46 -16.94
N ASN A 131 -20.67 -0.23 -16.41
CA ASN A 131 -21.24 0.16 -15.11
C ASN A 131 -20.96 -0.75 -13.87
N VAL A 132 -20.01 -0.39 -12.99
CA VAL A 132 -19.98 -0.89 -11.59
C VAL A 132 -19.41 0.16 -10.63
N ASN A 133 -20.13 0.41 -9.53
CA ASN A 133 -19.64 1.10 -8.33
C ASN A 133 -18.39 0.39 -7.79
N LEU A 134 -17.26 1.08 -7.69
CA LEU A 134 -16.03 0.55 -7.10
C LEU A 134 -16.18 0.43 -5.58
N GLU A 135 -16.84 -0.62 -5.11
CA GLU A 135 -16.73 -1.08 -3.72
C GLU A 135 -15.35 -1.71 -3.54
N TYR A 136 -14.46 -0.96 -2.89
CA TYR A 136 -13.21 -1.50 -2.36
C TYR A 136 -13.56 -2.60 -1.34
N PRO A 137 -12.96 -3.81 -1.41
CA PRO A 137 -13.16 -4.80 -0.37
C PRO A 137 -12.65 -4.19 0.95
N ALA A 138 -13.57 -4.06 1.91
CA ALA A 138 -13.23 -3.64 3.25
C ALA A 138 -12.09 -4.53 3.77
N TYR A 139 -11.02 -3.91 4.26
CA TYR A 139 -10.00 -4.61 5.04
C TYR A 139 -10.72 -5.35 6.18
N THR A 140 -10.86 -6.67 6.08
CA THR A 140 -11.44 -7.48 7.15
C THR A 140 -10.49 -7.44 8.33
N GLN A 141 -10.91 -6.78 9.40
CA GLN A 141 -10.23 -6.84 10.69
C GLN A 141 -10.39 -8.26 11.24
N THR A 142 -9.35 -9.09 11.16
CA THR A 142 -9.24 -10.27 12.02
C THR A 142 -9.02 -9.80 13.44
N THR A 143 -10.10 -9.63 14.19
CA THR A 143 -10.07 -9.55 15.65
C THR A 143 -9.62 -10.91 16.17
N THR A 144 -8.38 -10.99 16.62
CA THR A 144 -7.86 -12.14 17.38
C THR A 144 -8.50 -12.17 18.76
N THR A 145 -9.66 -12.82 18.86
CA THR A 145 -10.16 -13.31 20.14
C THR A 145 -9.75 -14.77 20.27
N SER A 146 -8.81 -15.02 21.18
CA SER A 146 -8.33 -16.35 21.56
C SER A 146 -9.47 -17.29 21.94
N THR A 147 -9.68 -18.36 21.17
CA THR A 147 -10.17 -19.65 21.70
C THR A 147 -9.63 -20.80 20.84
N VAL A 148 -9.18 -21.84 21.55
CA VAL A 148 -8.52 -23.06 21.09
C VAL A 148 -9.51 -23.96 20.34
N THR A 149 -9.06 -24.68 19.29
CA THR A 149 -9.25 -26.14 19.06
C THR A 149 -9.28 -26.53 17.56
N THR A 150 -8.23 -27.29 17.17
CA THR A 150 -8.19 -28.47 16.27
C THR A 150 -8.33 -28.37 14.73
N SER A 151 -7.18 -28.70 14.11
CA SER A 151 -6.86 -29.27 12.77
C SER A 151 -7.97 -29.49 11.72
N GLN A 152 -7.69 -29.04 10.48
CA GLN A 152 -7.58 -29.91 9.30
C GLN A 152 -6.91 -29.20 8.11
N SER A 153 -6.14 -29.99 7.36
CA SER A 153 -5.29 -29.66 6.21
C SER A 153 -6.05 -29.30 4.93
N PHE A 154 -5.55 -28.33 4.14
CA PHE A 154 -5.72 -28.32 2.68
C PHE A 154 -4.47 -27.75 2.00
N GLN A 155 -3.90 -28.54 1.08
CA GLN A 155 -2.85 -28.15 0.15
C GLN A 155 -3.48 -27.45 -1.05
N GLN A 156 -2.84 -26.42 -1.60
CA GLN A 156 -2.94 -26.11 -3.02
C GLN A 156 -1.65 -25.47 -3.52
N ASN A 157 -1.22 -25.92 -4.69
CA ASN A 157 0.12 -25.92 -5.23
C ASN A 157 0.63 -24.58 -5.81
N ARG A 158 1.97 -24.53 -5.86
CA ARG A 158 2.85 -23.60 -6.59
C ARG A 158 2.48 -23.44 -8.07
N THR A 159 2.67 -22.21 -8.57
CA THR A 159 3.54 -21.76 -9.69
C THR A 159 3.13 -20.31 -9.95
N ASP A 160 3.85 -19.26 -9.49
CA ASP A 160 4.82 -18.53 -10.34
C ASP A 160 5.72 -17.54 -9.53
N VAL A 161 5.77 -17.63 -8.20
CA VAL A 161 6.44 -16.64 -7.33
C VAL A 161 7.98 -16.85 -7.23
N GLU A 162 8.54 -17.92 -7.77
CA GLU A 162 9.96 -18.27 -7.58
C GLU A 162 10.96 -17.52 -8.50
N ARG A 163 10.52 -16.66 -9.43
CA ARG A 163 11.45 -15.93 -10.32
C ARG A 163 11.89 -14.53 -9.87
N LEU A 164 11.35 -13.98 -8.78
CA LEU A 164 11.73 -12.63 -8.30
C LEU A 164 12.63 -12.60 -7.06
N LYS A 165 13.17 -13.75 -6.62
CA LYS A 165 14.15 -13.85 -5.50
C LYS A 165 15.56 -13.31 -5.81
N GLN A 166 15.69 -12.29 -6.65
CA GLN A 166 16.98 -11.66 -7.01
C GLN A 166 17.04 -10.18 -6.58
N VAL A 167 16.49 -9.87 -5.41
CA VAL A 167 16.74 -8.59 -4.73
C VAL A 167 17.57 -8.87 -3.48
N SER A 168 18.89 -8.70 -3.61
CA SER A 168 19.82 -8.75 -2.49
C SER A 168 19.51 -7.61 -1.51
N LEU A 169 18.97 -7.94 -0.35
CA LEU A 169 19.04 -7.06 0.83
C LEU A 169 20.44 -7.20 1.41
N CYS A 170 21.28 -6.18 1.25
CA CYS A 170 22.48 -6.04 2.06
C CYS A 170 22.06 -5.77 3.51
N HIS A 171 22.32 -6.73 4.40
CA HIS A 171 22.27 -6.52 5.83
C HIS A 171 23.54 -5.75 6.23
N VAL A 172 23.38 -4.59 6.85
CA VAL A 172 24.43 -3.92 7.64
C VAL A 172 24.04 -4.05 9.10
#